data_AF-A0A2V5WZT2-F1
#
_entry.id   AF-A0A2V5WZT2-F1
#
_cell.length_a   1.000
_cell.length_b   1.000
_cell.length_c   1.000
_cell.angle_alpha   90.00
_cell.angle_beta   90.00
_cell.angle_gamma   90.00
#
_symmetry.space_group_name_H-M   'P 1'
#
loop_
_entity.id
_entity.type
_entity.pdbx_description
1 polymer ?
#
loop_
_entity_poly.entity_id
_entity_poly.type
_entity_poly.pdbx_seq_one_letter_code
_entity_poly.pdbx_strand_id
1 'polypeptide(L)' 'AAMFQEVILAAAFDARRILRRVATYSQSPDHPVIPVIAETEYLKGFAFEVAR' A
#
# COMPACT_ATOMS: atom_id res chain seq x y z
N ALA A 1 -0.53 3.55 6.61
CA ALA A 1 -0.69 2.49 5.57
C ALA A 1 -0.67 1.06 6.13
N ALA A 2 -0.25 0.85 7.38
CA ALA A 2 0.01 -0.48 7.96
C ALA A 2 -1.17 -1.45 7.83
N MET A 3 -2.36 -1.07 8.29
CA MET A 3 -3.56 -1.92 8.23
C MET A 3 -3.88 -2.39 6.81
N PHE A 4 -3.74 -1.53 5.79
CA PHE A 4 -3.97 -1.94 4.41
C PHE A 4 -2.95 -2.98 3.92
N GLN A 5 -1.68 -2.81 4.29
CA GLN A 5 -0.64 -3.80 3.98
C GLN A 5 -0.89 -5.13 4.70
N GLU A 6 -1.32 -5.11 5.96
CA GLU A 6 -1.67 -6.31 6.73
C GLU A 6 -2.78 -7.11 6.06
N VAL A 7 -3.84 -6.45 5.58
CA VAL A 7 -4.93 -7.09 4.84
C VAL A 7 -4.43 -7.75 3.55
N ILE A 8 -3.54 -7.07 2.80
CA ILE A 8 -2.94 -7.64 1.59
C ILE A 8 -2.09 -8.88 1.92
N LEU A 9 -1.31 -8.84 3.00
CA LEU A 9 -0.46 -9.96 3.41
C LEU A 9 -1.30 -11.15 3.92
N ALA A 10 -2.40 -10.90 4.62
CA ALA A 10 -3.35 -11.94 5.00
C ALA A 10 -3.95 -12.62 3.75
N ALA A 11 -4.39 -11.83 2.76
CA ALA A 11 -4.90 -12.38 1.50
C ALA A 11 -3.84 -13.18 0.71
N ALA A 12 -2.58 -12.73 0.72
CA ALA A 12 -1.47 -13.45 0.09
C ALA A 12 -1.18 -14.79 0.79
N PHE A 13 -1.26 -14.81 2.12
CA PHE A 13 -1.12 -16.02 2.93
C PHE A 13 -2.22 -17.03 2.59
N ASP A 14 -3.48 -16.61 2.58
CA ASP A 14 -4.62 -17.47 2.23
C ASP A 14 -4.49 -18.02 0.79
N ALA A 15 -4.00 -17.20 -0.14
CA ALA A 15 -3.75 -17.60 -1.52
C ALA A 15 -2.49 -18.46 -1.70
N ARG A 16 -1.67 -18.66 -0.65
CA ARG A 16 -0.35 -19.32 -0.71
C ARG A 16 0.56 -18.71 -1.77
N ARG A 17 0.56 -17.38 -1.88
CA ARG A 17 1.40 -16.64 -2.83
C ARG A 17 2.42 -15.80 -2.07
N ILE A 18 3.68 -15.90 -2.48
CA ILE A 18 4.73 -15.01 -2.00
C ILE A 18 4.65 -13.72 -2.84
N LEU A 19 4.52 -12.57 -2.19
CA LEU A 19 4.49 -11.28 -2.87
C LEU A 19 5.81 -10.55 -2.68
N ARG A 20 6.35 -9.99 -3.76
CA ARG A 20 7.46 -9.02 -3.72
C ARG A 20 6.91 -7.64 -4.05
N ARG A 21 7.05 -6.69 -3.12
CA ARG A 21 6.60 -5.31 -3.35
C ARG A 21 7.53 -4.62 -4.33
N VAL A 22 6.96 -4.05 -5.39
CA VAL A 22 7.72 -3.36 -6.44
C VAL A 22 7.50 -1.85 -6.44
N ALA A 23 6.38 -1.36 -5.88
CA ALA A 23 6.14 0.06 -5.70
C ALA A 23 5.19 0.34 -4.54
N THR A 24 5.29 1.57 -4.02
CA THR A 24 4.30 2.19 -3.14
C THR A 24 3.81 3.45 -3.84
N TYR A 25 2.50 3.66 -3.84
CA TYR A 25 1.87 4.82 -4.45
C TYR A 25 1.21 5.68 -3.38
N SER A 26 1.22 6.98 -3.63
CA SER A 26 0.47 7.99 -2.88
C SER A 26 -0.44 8.76 -3.81
N GLN A 27 -1.26 9.63 -3.24
CA GLN A 27 -1.96 10.68 -3.95
C GLN A 27 -1.03 11.52 -4.83
N SER A 28 -1.57 11.98 -5.96
CA SER A 28 -0.88 12.80 -6.96
C SER A 28 -0.57 14.21 -6.40
N PRO A 29 0.43 14.94 -6.95
CA PRO A 29 0.83 16.25 -6.43
C PRO A 29 -0.26 17.33 -6.41
N ASP A 30 -1.33 17.18 -7.20
CA ASP A 30 -2.53 18.01 -7.16
C ASP A 30 -3.37 17.81 -5.88
N HIS A 31 -3.06 16.79 -5.09
CA HIS A 31 -3.64 16.47 -3.78
C HIS A 31 -2.50 16.33 -2.75
N PRO A 32 -1.91 17.43 -2.26
CA PRO A 32 -0.72 17.36 -1.42
C PRO A 32 -1.01 16.72 -0.06
N VAL A 33 -0.03 15.98 0.45
CA VAL A 33 0.00 15.55 1.85
C VAL A 33 0.62 16.68 2.67
N ILE A 34 -0.12 17.15 3.66
CA ILE A 34 0.30 18.23 4.56
C ILE A 34 0.80 17.57 5.86
N PRO A 35 2.10 17.63 6.20
CA PRO A 35 2.67 16.85 7.30
C PRO A 35 2.05 17.07 8.68
N VAL A 36 1.50 18.26 8.92
CA VAL A 36 0.83 18.61 10.19
C VAL A 36 -0.66 18.19 10.22
N ILE A 37 -1.22 17.80 9.07
CA ILE A 37 -2.62 17.36 8.93
C ILE A 37 -2.62 15.92 8.43
N ALA A 38 -2.52 14.96 9.35
CA ALA A 38 -2.38 13.54 9.03
C ALA A 38 -3.51 13.00 8.12
N GLU A 39 -4.72 13.55 8.26
CA GLU A 39 -5.92 13.22 7.49
C GLU A 39 -5.76 13.50 5.99
N THR A 40 -4.83 14.38 5.60
CA THR A 40 -4.55 14.65 4.18
C THR A 40 -3.88 13.48 3.49
N GLU A 41 -3.25 12.55 4.22
CA GLU A 41 -2.64 11.35 3.66
C GLU A 41 -3.67 10.21 3.61
N TYR A 42 -4.63 10.26 2.69
CA TYR A 42 -5.74 9.30 2.65
C TYR A 42 -5.51 8.15 1.66
N LEU A 43 -4.88 8.40 0.52
CA LEU A 43 -4.69 7.37 -0.51
C LEU A 43 -3.53 6.44 -0.14
N LYS A 44 -3.79 5.13 -0.11
CA LYS A 44 -2.77 4.08 0.07
C LYS A 44 -2.75 3.18 -1.17
N GLY A 45 -1.59 3.01 -1.78
CA GLY A 45 -1.43 2.11 -2.93
C GLY A 45 -0.14 1.32 -2.86
N PHE A 46 -0.18 0.08 -3.32
CA PHE A 46 0.97 -0.80 -3.43
C PHE A 46 0.89 -1.59 -4.74
N ALA A 47 2.02 -1.81 -5.39
CA ALA A 47 2.15 -2.82 -6.43
C ALA A 47 3.01 -3.98 -5.92
N PHE A 48 2.53 -5.18 -6.20
CA PHE A 48 3.24 -6.42 -5.93
C PHE A 48 3.33 -7.23 -7.21
N GLU A 49 4.47 -7.90 -7.39
CA GLU A 49 4.56 -9.05 -8.27
C GLU A 49 4.52 -10.32 -7.42
N VAL A 50 4.06 -11.42 -8.02
CA VAL A 50 4.16 -12.71 -7.35
C VAL A 50 5.57 -13.25 -7.52
N ALA A 51 6.26 -13.44 -6.40
CA ALA A 51 7.55 -14.10 -6.39
C ALA A 51 7.39 -15.58 -6.76
N ARG A 52 8.37 -16.09 -7.51
CA ARG A 52 8.47 -17.51 -7.86
C ARG A 52 8.84 -18.35 -6.64
#